data_AF-A0A8S2MF11-F1
#
_entry.id   AF-A0A8S2MF11-F1
#
_cell.length_a   1.000
_cell.length_b   1.000
_cell.length_c   1.000
_cell.angle_alpha   90.00
_cell.angle_beta   90.00
_cell.angle_gamma   90.00
#
_symmetry.space_group_name_H-M   'P 1'
#
loop_
_entity.id
_entity.type
_entity.pdbx_description
1 polymer ?
#
loop_
_entity_poly.entity_id
_entity_poly.type
_entity_poly.pdbx_seq_one_letter_code
_entity_poly.pdbx_strand_id
1 'polypeptide(L)' 'NPGGWVPSAALRSVAKREYPRFLKRFTSYVLEQTRDKPILF' A
#
# COMPACT_ATOMS: atom_id res chain seq x y z
N ASN A 1 -10.27 11.54 3.26
CA ASN A 1 -11.13 12.13 4.30
C ASN A 1 -11.50 11.01 5.28
N PRO A 2 -11.07 11.04 6.55
CA PRO A 2 -11.30 9.95 7.51
C PRO A 2 -12.76 9.76 7.96
N GLY A 3 -13.71 10.60 7.52
CA GLY A 3 -15.15 10.41 7.80
C GLY A 3 -15.59 10.80 9.22
N GLY A 4 -14.65 11.27 10.06
CA GLY A 4 -14.87 11.75 11.43
C GLY A 4 -13.60 12.42 11.98
N TRP A 5 -13.65 12.93 13.20
CA TRP A 5 -12.46 13.56 13.82
C TRP A 5 -11.43 12.51 14.21
N VAL A 6 -10.20 12.70 13.74
CA VAL A 6 -9.02 11.91 14.13
C VAL A 6 -7.83 12.87 14.27
N PRO A 7 -6.98 12.73 15.30
CA PRO A 7 -5.80 13.58 15.45
C PRO A 7 -4.89 13.53 14.22
N SER A 8 -4.56 14.70 13.67
CA SER A 8 -3.71 14.78 12.47
C SER A 8 -2.32 14.17 12.67
N ALA A 9 -1.81 14.14 13.90
CA ALA A 9 -0.56 13.47 14.24
C ALA A 9 -0.67 11.94 14.12
N ALA A 10 -1.79 11.37 14.58
CA ALA A 10 -2.06 9.94 14.48
C ALA A 10 -2.21 9.50 13.01
N LEU A 11 -2.99 10.25 12.22
CA LEU A 11 -3.15 9.99 10.79
C LEU A 11 -1.81 10.04 10.04
N ARG A 12 -1.00 11.07 10.29
CA ARG A 12 0.31 11.22 9.64
C ARG A 12 1.27 10.09 10.03
N SER A 13 1.28 9.67 11.28
CA SER A 13 2.13 8.56 11.76
C SER A 13 1.75 7.25 11.07
N VAL A 14 0.46 6.93 11.03
CA VAL A 14 -0.05 5.71 10.38
C VAL A 14 0.22 5.75 8.88
N ALA A 15 -0.12 6.84 8.21
CA ALA A 15 0.11 7.00 6.78
C ALA A 15 1.62 6.83 6.43
N LYS A 16 2.50 7.51 7.17
CA LYS A 16 3.95 7.43 6.95
C LYS A 16 4.49 6.00 7.09
N ARG A 17 3.89 5.17 7.95
CA ARG A 17 4.29 3.78 8.17
C ARG A 17 3.66 2.81 7.17
N GLU A 18 2.35 2.89 6.97
CA GLU A 18 1.60 1.88 6.23
C GLU A 18 1.70 2.05 4.71
N TYR A 19 1.81 3.28 4.19
CA TYR A 19 1.90 3.46 2.73
C TYR A 19 3.17 2.84 2.12
N PRO A 20 4.39 3.06 2.65
CA PRO A 20 5.58 2.39 2.12
C PRO A 20 5.52 0.87 2.28
N ARG A 21 4.94 0.38 3.39
CA ARG A 21 4.75 -1.04 3.66
C ARG A 21 3.79 -1.68 2.65
N PHE A 22 2.68 -1.01 2.39
CA PHE A 22 1.69 -1.44 1.41
C PHE A 22 2.31 -1.50 0.02
N LEU A 23 2.97 -0.43 -0.43
CA LEU A 23 3.60 -0.38 -1.74
C LEU A 23 4.60 -1.52 -1.93
N LYS A 24 5.51 -1.73 -0.96
CA LYS A 24 6.49 -2.82 -1.02
C LYS A 24 5.82 -4.19 -1.11
N ARG A 25 4.80 -4.44 -0.30
CA ARG A 25 4.10 -5.73 -0.27
C ARG A 25 3.28 -5.96 -1.53
N PHE A 26 2.57 -4.94 -2.00
CA PHE A 26 1.69 -5.03 -3.15
C PHE A 26 2.47 -5.22 -4.45
N THR A 27 3.55 -4.46 -4.68
CA THR A 27 4.38 -4.64 -5.88
C THR A 27 5.04 -6.01 -5.90
N SER A 28 5.56 -6.48 -4.75
CA SER A 28 6.12 -7.83 -4.63
C SER A 28 5.08 -8.91 -4.92
N TYR A 29 3.85 -8.73 -4.43
CA TYR A 29 2.75 -9.65 -4.72
C TYR A 29 2.45 -9.73 -6.21
N VAL A 30 2.31 -8.58 -6.89
CA VAL A 30 2.05 -8.58 -8.34
C VAL A 30 3.18 -9.29 -9.09
N LEU A 31 4.44 -8.99 -8.78
CA LEU A 31 5.60 -9.66 -9.39
C LEU A 31 5.60 -11.17 -9.18
N GLU A 32 5.21 -11.63 -7.99
CA GLU A 32 5.10 -13.07 -7.68
C GLU A 32 3.95 -13.72 -8.45
N GLN A 33 2.80 -13.06 -8.52
CA GLN A 33 1.62 -13.60 -9.18
C GLN A 33 1.71 -13.61 -10.70
N THR A 34 2.58 -12.79 -11.31
CA THR A 34 2.72 -12.71 -12.77
C THR A 34 4.03 -13.28 -13.30
N ARG A 35 4.96 -13.73 -12.44
CA ARG A 35 6.31 -14.17 -12.81
C ARG A 35 6.36 -15.13 -14.01
N ASP A 36 5.49 -16.12 -14.00
CA ASP A 36 5.49 -17.22 -14.99
C ASP A 36 4.25 -17.19 -15.90
N LYS A 37 3.58 -16.03 -15.99
CA LYS A 37 2.40 -15.83 -16.82
C LYS A 37 2.75 -15.01 -18.07
N PRO A 38 2.11 -15.27 -19.21
CA PRO A 38 2.24 -14.40 -20.37
C PRO A 38 1.82 -12.97 -20.03
N ILE A 39 2.48 -12.00 -20.66
CA ILE A 39 2.24 -10.58 -20.38
C ILE A 39 0.83 -10.21 -20.85
N LEU A 40 0.04 -9.64 -19.95
CA LEU A 40 -1.23 -8.98 -20.25
C LEU A 40 -0.96 -7.47 -20.33
N PHE A 41 -0.93 -6.94 -21.56
CA PHE A 41 -0.75 -5.51 -21.84
C PHE A 41 -2.04 -4.71 -21.62
#